data_AF-A0A836P1M5-F1
#
_entry.id   AF-A0A836P1M5-F1
#
_cell.length_a   1.000
_cell.length_b   1.000
_cell.length_c   1.000
_cell.angle_alpha   90.00
_cell.angle_beta   90.00
_cell.angle_gamma   90.00
#
_symmetry.space_group_name_H-M   'P 1'
#
loop_
_entity.id
_entity.type
_entity.pdbx_description
1 polymer ?
#
loop_
_entity_poly.entity_id
_entity_poly.type
_entity_poly.pdbx_seq_one_letter_code
_entity_poly.pdbx_strand_id
1 'polypeptide(L)'
;MRARLLCEHRAAYANPVRFQAGQQVSLGVRDEEWPAFAWVTSDGGRAGWAPLAWLRPLGDGRAETLRDYDARELDAQAGEDVLLHHEHG
;
A
#
# COMPACT_ATOMS: atom_id res chain seq x y z
N MET A 1 -15.94 -3.30 -12.16
CA MET A 1 -15.76 -3.32 -13.64
C MET A 1 -15.05 -4.62 -14.02
N ARG A 2 -15.35 -5.25 -15.16
CA ARG A 2 -14.54 -6.38 -15.67
C ARG A 2 -13.45 -5.85 -16.60
N ALA A 3 -12.25 -6.38 -16.49
CA ALA A 3 -11.11 -6.00 -17.30
C ALA A 3 -10.32 -7.25 -17.72
N ARG A 4 -9.56 -7.11 -18.81
CA ARG A 4 -8.62 -8.13 -19.27
C ARG A 4 -7.20 -7.58 -19.17
N LEU A 5 -6.31 -8.36 -18.57
CA LEU A 5 -4.91 -7.98 -18.38
C LEU A 5 -4.16 -8.02 -19.72
N LEU A 6 -3.42 -6.95 -20.03
CA LEU A 6 -2.72 -6.80 -21.31
C LEU A 6 -1.28 -7.33 -21.29
N CYS A 7 -0.66 -7.36 -20.11
CA CYS A 7 0.69 -7.83 -19.89
C CYS A 7 0.78 -8.62 -18.58
N GLU A 8 1.87 -9.35 -18.42
CA GLU A 8 2.19 -10.02 -17.17
C GLU A 8 2.74 -9.03 -16.14
N HIS A 9 2.42 -9.27 -14.87
CA HIS A 9 3.04 -8.60 -13.72
C HIS A 9 3.48 -9.66 -12.73
N ARG A 10 4.68 -9.47 -12.16
CA ARG A 10 5.20 -10.31 -11.07
C ARG A 10 5.39 -9.43 -9.87
N ALA A 11 4.80 -9.85 -8.74
CA ALA A 11 4.96 -9.15 -7.48
C ALA A 11 6.45 -9.03 -7.13
N ALA A 12 6.97 -7.81 -7.10
CA ALA A 12 8.40 -7.59 -6.87
C ALA A 12 8.79 -7.71 -5.39
N TYR A 13 7.82 -7.55 -4.48
CA TYR A 13 8.05 -7.44 -3.05
C TYR A 13 7.52 -8.67 -2.30
N ALA A 14 8.42 -9.53 -1.83
CA ALA A 14 8.06 -10.72 -1.07
C ALA A 14 7.53 -10.41 0.35
N ASN A 15 7.86 -9.24 0.91
CA ASN A 15 7.50 -8.87 2.28
C ASN A 15 6.94 -7.42 2.35
N PRO A 16 5.75 -7.19 1.78
CA PRO A 16 5.14 -5.86 1.72
C PRO A 16 4.78 -5.35 3.12
N VAL A 17 4.68 -4.02 3.25
CA VAL A 17 4.12 -3.43 4.47
C VAL A 17 2.68 -3.90 4.68
N ARG A 18 2.38 -4.29 5.92
CA ARG A 18 1.04 -4.70 6.33
C ARG A 18 0.79 -4.22 7.74
N PHE A 19 -0.35 -3.58 7.95
CA PHE A 19 -0.83 -3.12 9.25
C PHE A 19 -2.35 -3.26 9.36
N GLN A 20 -2.84 -3.20 10.59
CA GLN A 20 -4.26 -3.19 10.93
C GLN A 20 -4.66 -1.81 11.43
N ALA A 21 -5.93 -1.45 11.36
CA ALA A 21 -6.44 -0.20 11.91
C ALA A 21 -6.10 -0.05 13.40
N GLY A 22 -5.72 1.15 13.84
CA GLY A 22 -5.32 1.49 15.20
C GLY A 22 -3.87 1.14 15.55
N GLN A 23 -3.10 0.56 14.63
CA GLN A 23 -1.68 0.32 14.85
C GLN A 23 -0.86 1.60 14.70
N GLN A 24 0.23 1.71 15.45
CA GLN A 24 1.21 2.77 15.24
C GLN A 24 2.27 2.30 14.26
N VAL A 25 2.68 3.21 13.38
CA VAL A 25 3.71 2.98 12.38
C VAL A 25 4.64 4.17 12.30
N SER A 26 5.88 3.93 11.85
CA SER A 26 6.84 5.00 11.57
C SER A 26 6.57 5.58 10.18
N LEU A 27 6.45 6.90 10.10
CA LEU A 27 6.40 7.67 8.86
C LEU A 27 7.81 8.06 8.43
N GLY A 28 8.17 7.67 7.21
CA GLY A 28 9.38 8.09 6.53
C GLY A 28 9.12 9.24 5.57
N VAL A 29 9.75 9.15 4.39
CA VAL A 29 9.63 10.16 3.33
C VAL A 29 8.26 10.11 2.66
N ARG A 30 7.81 11.27 2.17
CA ARG A 30 6.68 11.36 1.25
C ARG A 30 7.20 11.11 -0.16
N ASP A 31 6.39 10.46 -0.98
CA ASP A 31 6.73 10.27 -2.38
C ASP A 31 6.60 11.62 -3.10
N GLU A 32 7.63 12.02 -3.85
CA GLU A 32 7.64 13.28 -4.61
C GLU A 32 6.86 13.17 -5.93
N GLU A 33 6.83 11.96 -6.51
CA GLU A 33 6.06 11.66 -7.73
C GLU A 33 4.59 11.39 -7.38
N TRP A 34 4.34 10.76 -6.22
CA TRP A 34 3.01 10.37 -5.76
C TRP A 34 2.70 10.97 -4.37
N PRO A 35 2.42 12.28 -4.25
CA PRO A 35 2.34 13.00 -2.96
C PRO A 35 1.24 12.55 -2.02
N ALA A 36 0.33 11.68 -2.48
CA ALA A 36 -0.68 10.98 -1.70
C ALA A 36 -0.13 9.78 -0.90
N PHE A 37 1.12 9.38 -1.13
CA PHE A 37 1.76 8.24 -0.48
C PHE A 37 2.93 8.67 0.41
N ALA A 38 3.17 7.89 1.46
CA ALA A 38 4.35 8.00 2.31
C ALA A 38 4.96 6.63 2.57
N TRP A 39 6.27 6.60 2.76
CA TRP A 39 6.98 5.41 3.14
C TRP A 39 6.67 5.12 4.61
N VAL A 40 6.15 3.93 4.88
CA VAL A 40 5.73 3.52 6.21
C VAL A 40 6.50 2.28 6.62
N THR A 41 6.99 2.27 7.86
CA THR A 41 7.60 1.10 8.48
C THR A 41 6.74 0.64 9.65
N SER A 42 6.25 -0.59 9.57
CA SER A 42 5.55 -1.26 10.66
C SER A 42 6.52 -1.71 11.76
N ASP A 43 6.03 -1.90 12.98
CA ASP A 43 6.83 -2.40 14.12
C ASP A 43 7.52 -3.74 13.84
N GLY A 44 6.95 -4.55 12.93
CA GLY A 44 7.55 -5.81 12.48
C GLY A 44 8.70 -5.66 11.48
N GLY A 45 9.19 -4.44 11.25
CA GLY A 45 10.29 -4.14 10.33
C GLY A 45 9.91 -4.18 8.84
N ARG A 46 8.64 -4.45 8.50
CA ARG A 46 8.17 -4.37 7.11
C ARG A 46 7.94 -2.92 6.72
N ALA A 47 8.44 -2.53 5.56
CA ALA A 47 8.33 -1.18 5.06
C ALA A 47 7.83 -1.12 3.62
N GLY A 48 7.15 -0.04 3.27
CA GLY A 48 6.54 0.14 1.95
C GLY A 48 5.69 1.38 1.87
N TRP A 49 5.19 1.69 0.68
CA TRP A 49 4.32 2.83 0.45
C TRP A 49 2.90 2.57 0.96
N ALA A 50 2.37 3.55 1.69
CA ALA A 50 0.98 3.55 2.13
C ALA A 50 0.31 4.90 1.86
N PRO A 51 -1.01 4.92 1.58
CA PRO A 51 -1.75 6.16 1.37
C PRO A 51 -1.77 7.02 2.64
N LEU A 52 -1.39 8.29 2.49
CA LEU A 52 -1.43 9.29 3.57
C LEU A 52 -2.85 9.46 4.14
N ALA A 53 -3.87 9.35 3.30
CA ALA A 53 -5.27 9.43 3.72
C ALA A 53 -5.66 8.35 4.74
N TRP A 54 -4.86 7.28 4.87
CA TRP A 54 -5.10 6.18 5.81
C TRP A 54 -4.22 6.26 7.05
N LEU A 55 -3.49 7.36 7.22
CA LEU A 55 -2.54 7.59 8.30
C LEU A 55 -2.94 8.87 9.03
N ARG A 56 -3.06 8.78 10.35
CA ARG A 56 -3.26 9.93 11.23
C ARG A 56 -1.94 10.27 11.91
N PRO A 57 -1.26 11.36 11.55
CA PRO A 57 -0.01 11.75 12.19
C PRO A 57 -0.20 11.92 13.70
N LEU A 58 0.69 11.34 14.49
CA LEU A 58 0.73 11.47 15.95
C LEU A 58 1.81 12.45 16.41
N GLY A 59 2.68 12.91 15.50
CA GLY A 59 3.91 13.65 15.82
C GLY A 59 5.14 12.74 15.83
N ASP A 60 6.33 13.33 15.92
CA ASP A 60 7.62 12.63 16.04
C ASP A 60 7.88 11.54 15.00
N GLY A 61 7.43 11.76 13.76
CA GLY A 61 7.60 10.79 12.68
C GLY A 61 6.76 9.52 12.83
N ARG A 62 5.66 9.56 13.60
CA ARG A 62 4.73 8.43 13.76
C ARG A 62 3.33 8.76 13.27
N ALA A 63 2.60 7.72 12.89
CA ALA A 63 1.18 7.79 12.59
C ALA A 63 0.42 6.60 13.15
N GLU A 64 -0.87 6.83 13.40
CA GLU A 64 -1.84 5.79 13.65
C GLU A 64 -2.53 5.41 12.34
N THR A 65 -2.64 4.12 12.06
CA THR A 65 -3.28 3.58 10.87
C THR A 65 -4.80 3.64 11.04
N LEU A 66 -5.50 4.16 10.04
CA LEU A 66 -6.95 4.35 10.11
C LEU A 66 -7.74 3.15 9.58
N ARG A 67 -7.07 2.26 8.84
CA ARG A 67 -7.66 1.11 8.16
C ARG A 67 -6.67 -0.04 8.09
N ASP A 68 -7.18 -1.25 7.86
CA ASP A 68 -6.36 -2.39 7.50
C ASP A 68 -5.75 -2.17 6.11
N TYR A 69 -4.47 -2.49 5.97
CA TYR A 69 -3.75 -2.35 4.72
C TYR A 69 -2.73 -3.48 4.54
N ASP A 70 -2.64 -3.97 3.31
CA ASP A 70 -1.62 -4.89 2.85
C ASP A 70 -1.15 -4.40 1.47
N ALA A 71 0.12 -4.00 1.36
CA ALA A 71 0.72 -3.55 0.11
C ALA A 71 1.09 -4.72 -0.82
N ARG A 72 0.57 -5.92 -0.56
CA ARG A 72 0.79 -7.09 -1.40
C ARG A 72 0.30 -6.86 -2.82
N GLU A 73 1.25 -6.96 -3.73
CA GLU A 73 0.98 -7.13 -5.16
C GLU A 73 0.57 -8.57 -5.45
N LEU A 74 -0.27 -8.73 -6.46
CA LEU A 74 -0.67 -10.04 -6.97
C LEU A 74 0.03 -10.29 -8.30
N ASP A 75 0.46 -11.53 -8.51
CA ASP A 75 0.90 -11.97 -9.82
C ASP A 75 -0.27 -11.91 -10.80
N ALA A 76 0.00 -11.43 -12.01
CA ALA A 76 -0.97 -11.30 -13.08
C ALA A 76 -0.43 -11.95 -14.35
N GLN A 77 -1.27 -12.74 -15.03
CA GLN A 77 -0.94 -13.28 -16.35
C GLN A 77 -1.64 -12.49 -17.45
N ALA A 78 -0.93 -12.26 -18.55
CA ALA A 78 -1.54 -11.63 -19.73
C ALA A 78 -2.74 -12.47 -20.21
N GLY A 79 -3.85 -11.80 -20.50
CA GLY A 79 -5.09 -12.42 -20.96
C GLY A 79 -6.05 -12.87 -19.85
N GLU A 80 -5.67 -12.78 -18.57
CA GLU A 80 -6.60 -13.06 -17.46
C GLU A 80 -7.74 -12.03 -17.41
N ASP A 81 -8.95 -12.52 -17.16
CA ASP A 81 -10.14 -11.69 -16.92
C ASP A 81 -10.32 -11.48 -15.41
N VAL A 82 -10.31 -10.21 -14.98
CA VAL A 82 -10.36 -9.82 -13.56
C VAL A 82 -11.56 -8.92 -13.26
N LEU A 83 -11.95 -8.87 -11.99
CA LEU A 83 -12.95 -7.94 -11.47
C LEU A 83 -12.25 -6.83 -10.68
N LEU A 84 -12.37 -5.60 -11.18
CA LEU A 84 -11.96 -4.41 -10.44
C LEU A 84 -12.94 -4.16 -9.29
N HIS A 85 -12.42 -4.25 -8.06
CA HIS A 85 -13.15 -3.98 -6.83
C HIS A 85 -13.15 -2.49 -6.46
N HIS A 86 -11.99 -1.84 -6.60
CA HIS A 86 -11.81 -0.42 -6.27
C HIS A 86 -10.71 0.18 -7.13
N GLU A 87 -10.89 1.44 -7.52
CA GLU A 87 -9.93 2.27 -8.22
C GLU A 87 -9.86 3.59 -7.49
N HIS A 88 -8.65 4.09 -7.24
CA HIS A 88 -8.47 5.42 -6.67
C HIS A 88 -8.58 6.44 -7.79
N GLY A 89 -9.63 7.26 -7.76
CA GLY A 89 -9.88 8.35 -8.71
C GLY A 89 -9.25 9.69 -8.30
#